data_AF-A0A3M0YXK7-F1
#
_entry.id   AF-A0A3M0YXK7-F1
#
_cell.length_a   1.000
_cell.length_b   1.000
_cell.length_c   1.000
_cell.angle_alpha   90.00
_cell.angle_beta   90.00
_cell.angle_gamma   90.00
#
_symmetry.space_group_name_H-M   'P 1'
#
loop_
_entity.id
_entity.type
_entity.pdbx_description
1 polymer ?
#
loop_
_entity_poly.entity_id
_entity_poly.type
_entity_poly.pdbx_seq_one_letter_code
_entity_poly.pdbx_strand_id
1 'polypeptide(L)'
;RAQHITEEDIMGEARALAAREASGVMGALKLIPRALSRINYTDLIMVLLTIFIIYGFKRVTTALPSSLVALIVVSAGAFFLLPEYRTIGDIPSGFPELKLGLLTSVDLGTVWPYIPMALSLALLGAIDSLLTSLVADNMTKTRHNPDQELFGQGIGNSVAALFGGIPGAGATIRTVVNIQAGGKTRLSGMIAGLLLLFVLLSLGPIASKVPAAVLAGILITVGIGVMDWKGIRHIRQWPRAEVVVMLLVLGLTVFVGLIEAVIAGMILASIIFMKKIADVIDNRTKMAPIKHFSQEMPWEDEAGLLEKFGDKVYVKHLDGPLFFGFASRFQEMVQAIPTVKVVVIRMDRVPYVDQSGLYAMEDAIHELQDAGVEVVFVGLHGQPKDVFEEFNLVPGLVPHERCFETFEECAKWLASYLNGKGQKAGVQSPAQS
;
A
#
# COMPACT_ATOMS: atom_id res chain seq x y z
N ARG A 1 49.60 -17.39 3.55
CA ARG A 1 48.47 -16.50 3.91
C ARG A 1 48.29 -16.33 5.43
N ALA A 2 48.53 -17.35 6.28
CA ALA A 2 48.39 -17.24 7.74
C ALA A 2 49.57 -16.58 8.50
N GLN A 3 50.73 -16.34 7.87
CA GLN A 3 51.93 -15.80 8.54
C GLN A 3 52.01 -14.26 8.59
N HIS A 4 50.99 -13.55 8.09
CA HIS A 4 50.95 -12.08 8.04
C HIS A 4 49.74 -11.47 8.75
N ILE A 5 48.97 -12.27 9.49
CA ILE A 5 47.81 -11.76 10.23
C ILE A 5 48.31 -11.18 11.56
N THR A 6 48.16 -9.88 11.74
CA THR A 6 48.58 -9.19 12.98
C THR A 6 47.52 -9.34 14.07
N GLU A 7 47.89 -9.12 15.34
CA GLU A 7 46.90 -9.09 16.43
C GLU A 7 45.84 -8.00 16.23
N GLU A 8 46.19 -6.88 15.59
CA GLU A 8 45.24 -5.83 15.22
C GLU A 8 44.21 -6.32 14.19
N ASP A 9 44.64 -7.11 13.20
CA ASP A 9 43.73 -7.70 12.21
C ASP A 9 42.76 -8.68 12.88
N ILE A 10 43.25 -9.52 13.79
CA ILE A 10 42.43 -10.48 14.56
C ILE A 10 41.41 -9.74 15.43
N MET A 11 41.84 -8.68 16.15
CA MET A 11 40.96 -7.89 16.99
C MET A 11 39.96 -7.06 16.18
N GLY A 12 40.36 -6.58 15.00
CA GLY A 12 39.49 -5.91 14.04
C GLY A 12 38.39 -6.84 13.52
N GLU A 13 38.76 -8.04 13.09
CA GLU A 13 37.82 -9.06 12.61
C GLU A 13 36.90 -9.56 13.73
N ALA A 14 37.43 -9.78 14.94
CA ALA A 14 36.63 -10.13 16.11
C ALA A 14 35.60 -9.04 16.47
N ARG A 15 35.98 -7.75 16.39
CA ARG A 15 35.05 -6.63 16.57
C ARG A 15 33.99 -6.58 15.47
N ALA A 16 34.37 -6.82 14.22
CA ALA A 16 33.43 -6.85 13.09
C ALA A 16 32.41 -7.99 13.23
N LEU A 17 32.87 -9.19 13.62
CA LEU A 17 32.01 -10.34 13.88
C LEU A 17 31.07 -10.08 15.06
N ALA A 18 31.58 -9.54 16.17
CA ALA A 18 30.77 -9.17 17.31
C ALA A 18 29.73 -8.09 16.97
N ALA A 19 30.09 -7.10 16.15
CA ALA A 19 29.16 -6.07 15.68
C ALA A 19 28.06 -6.68 14.78
N ARG A 20 28.42 -7.64 13.93
CA ARG A 20 27.47 -8.35 13.07
C ARG A 20 26.52 -9.23 13.88
N GLU A 21 27.01 -9.92 14.90
CA GLU A 21 26.19 -10.73 15.82
C GLU A 21 25.28 -9.86 16.70
N ALA A 22 25.75 -8.67 17.08
CA ALA A 22 24.99 -7.67 17.82
C ALA A 22 23.94 -6.93 16.98
N SER A 23 24.04 -7.00 15.66
CA SER A 23 23.21 -6.23 14.74
C SER A 23 21.75 -6.73 14.70
N GLY A 24 20.84 -5.81 14.36
CA GLY A 24 19.41 -6.09 14.32
C GLY A 24 18.75 -6.25 15.69
N VAL A 25 17.45 -6.49 15.69
CA VAL A 25 16.65 -6.56 16.92
C VAL A 25 16.98 -7.83 17.73
N MET A 26 17.13 -8.98 17.05
CA MET A 26 17.46 -10.24 17.72
C MET A 26 18.87 -10.22 18.33
N GLY A 27 19.86 -9.61 17.65
CA GLY A 27 21.20 -9.41 18.21
C GLY A 27 21.16 -8.55 19.46
N ALA A 28 20.43 -7.43 19.40
CA ALA A 28 20.23 -6.56 20.57
C ALA A 28 19.56 -7.31 21.74
N LEU A 29 18.49 -8.07 21.49
CA LEU A 29 17.79 -8.86 22.53
C LEU A 29 18.70 -9.89 23.20
N LYS A 30 19.53 -10.60 22.41
CA LYS A 30 20.52 -11.56 22.95
C LYS A 30 21.56 -10.89 23.84
N LEU A 31 21.86 -9.62 23.61
CA LEU A 31 22.85 -8.86 24.38
C LEU A 31 22.29 -8.22 25.66
N ILE A 32 20.97 -8.14 25.82
CA ILE A 32 20.35 -7.53 27.00
C ILE A 32 20.86 -8.12 28.32
N PRO A 33 20.92 -9.46 28.52
CA PRO A 33 21.41 -10.02 29.78
C PRO A 33 22.85 -9.61 30.11
N ARG A 34 23.71 -9.54 29.09
CA ARG A 34 25.10 -9.10 29.22
C ARG A 34 25.19 -7.60 29.53
N ALA A 35 24.34 -6.79 28.88
CA ALA A 35 24.26 -5.36 29.13
C ALA A 35 23.78 -5.04 30.55
N LEU A 36 22.78 -5.79 31.06
CA LEU A 36 22.30 -5.66 32.45
C LEU A 36 23.35 -6.08 33.47
N SER A 37 24.20 -7.07 33.14
CA SER A 37 25.25 -7.55 34.04
C SER A 37 26.47 -6.62 34.10
N ARG A 38 26.71 -5.81 33.06
CA ARG A 38 27.87 -4.91 32.95
C ARG A 38 27.45 -3.51 32.50
N ILE A 39 26.65 -2.86 33.34
CA ILE A 39 26.16 -1.50 33.08
C ILE A 39 27.33 -0.51 33.23
N ASN A 40 27.58 0.28 32.18
CA ASN A 40 28.39 1.48 32.29
C ASN A 40 27.52 2.62 32.81
N TYR A 41 27.66 2.94 34.11
CA TYR A 41 26.85 3.98 34.76
C TYR A 41 27.06 5.37 34.16
N THR A 42 28.26 5.66 33.65
CA THR A 42 28.57 6.95 32.99
C THR A 42 27.72 7.14 31.74
N ASP A 43 27.69 6.12 30.87
CA ASP A 43 26.87 6.14 29.65
C ASP A 43 25.38 6.17 29.99
N LEU A 44 24.93 5.40 30.98
CA LEU A 44 23.54 5.37 31.43
C LEU A 44 23.08 6.74 31.94
N ILE A 45 23.89 7.41 32.77
CA ILE A 45 23.59 8.75 33.28
C ILE A 45 23.53 9.76 32.14
N MET A 46 24.45 9.71 31.18
CA MET A 46 24.42 10.59 30.00
C MET A 46 23.15 10.39 29.16
N VAL A 47 22.74 9.13 28.93
CA VAL A 47 21.48 8.81 28.22
C VAL A 47 20.28 9.38 28.98
N LEU A 48 20.17 9.09 30.29
CA LEU A 48 19.04 9.55 31.10
C LEU A 48 18.99 11.07 31.20
N LEU A 49 20.14 11.74 31.36
CA LEU A 49 20.23 13.20 31.37
C LEU A 49 19.84 13.80 30.02
N THR A 50 20.27 13.19 28.92
CA THR A 50 19.87 13.61 27.56
C THR A 50 18.35 13.52 27.40
N ILE A 51 17.74 12.38 27.78
CA ILE A 51 16.29 12.19 27.72
C ILE A 51 15.57 13.21 28.62
N PHE A 52 16.07 13.41 29.84
CA PHE A 52 15.52 14.36 30.80
C PHE A 52 15.53 15.79 30.25
N ILE A 53 16.64 16.24 29.65
CA ILE A 53 16.73 17.57 29.02
C ILE A 53 15.77 17.65 27.83
N ILE A 54 15.70 16.64 26.96
CA ILE A 54 14.82 16.67 25.78
C ILE A 54 13.35 16.87 26.15
N TYR A 55 12.86 16.20 27.20
CA TYR A 55 11.48 16.34 27.66
C TYR A 55 11.26 17.53 28.61
N GLY A 56 12.22 17.82 29.48
CA GLY A 56 12.15 18.90 30.47
C GLY A 56 12.32 20.29 29.86
N PHE A 57 13.29 20.46 28.96
CA PHE A 57 13.62 21.76 28.36
C PHE A 57 12.48 22.33 27.50
N LYS A 58 11.63 21.46 26.93
CA LYS A 58 10.40 21.86 26.23
C LYS A 58 9.44 22.70 27.10
N ARG A 59 9.53 22.59 28.44
CA ARG A 59 8.71 23.40 29.36
C ARG A 59 9.29 24.78 29.66
N VAL A 60 10.57 25.00 29.37
CA VAL A 60 11.25 26.28 29.63
C VAL A 60 11.13 27.19 28.41
N THR A 61 11.45 26.68 27.22
CA THR A 61 11.34 27.44 25.97
C THR A 61 11.12 26.51 24.79
N THR A 62 10.42 27.01 23.78
CA THR A 62 10.20 26.34 22.49
C THR A 62 11.00 26.98 21.35
N ALA A 63 11.80 28.01 21.65
CA ALA A 63 12.57 28.73 20.63
C ALA A 63 13.76 27.92 20.10
N LEU A 64 14.36 27.07 20.93
CA LEU A 64 15.48 26.20 20.57
C LEU A 64 15.05 24.71 20.57
N PRO A 65 15.50 23.90 19.59
CA PRO A 65 15.28 22.46 19.61
C PRO A 65 15.88 21.82 20.86
N SER A 66 15.08 21.11 21.65
CA SER A 66 15.53 20.51 22.91
C SER A 66 16.60 19.42 22.71
N SER A 67 16.60 18.75 21.55
CA SER A 67 17.65 17.80 21.16
C SER A 67 19.00 18.48 20.94
N LEU A 68 19.02 19.70 20.38
CA LEU A 68 20.25 20.47 20.20
C LEU A 68 20.83 20.92 21.55
N VAL A 69 19.95 21.36 22.47
CA VAL A 69 20.36 21.75 23.83
C VAL A 69 20.91 20.54 24.58
N ALA A 70 20.23 19.39 24.54
CA ALA A 70 20.73 18.17 25.15
C ALA A 70 22.08 17.74 24.56
N LEU A 71 22.23 17.82 23.23
CA LEU A 71 23.48 17.53 22.55
C LEU A 71 24.62 18.40 23.09
N ILE A 72 24.45 19.71 23.11
CA ILE A 72 25.50 20.66 23.52
C ILE A 72 25.80 20.53 25.01
N VAL A 73 24.78 20.56 25.87
CA VAL A 73 24.96 20.58 27.33
C VAL A 73 25.59 19.28 27.83
N VAL A 74 25.09 18.13 27.39
CA VAL A 74 25.62 16.84 27.85
C VAL A 74 26.99 16.56 27.24
N SER A 75 27.23 16.92 25.97
CA SER A 75 28.56 16.75 25.36
C SER A 75 29.61 17.67 25.98
N ALA A 76 29.27 18.93 26.28
CA ALA A 76 30.18 19.84 26.97
C ALA A 76 30.45 19.36 28.41
N GLY A 77 29.40 18.93 29.12
CA GLY A 77 29.55 18.33 30.46
C GLY A 77 30.46 17.11 30.44
N ALA A 78 30.27 16.20 29.48
CA ALA A 78 31.14 15.04 29.32
C ALA A 78 32.59 15.45 29.03
N PHE A 79 32.81 16.40 28.12
CA PHE A 79 34.14 16.87 27.74
C PHE A 79 34.92 17.50 28.91
N PHE A 80 34.26 18.26 29.78
CA PHE A 80 34.93 18.96 30.89
C PHE A 80 34.98 18.17 32.19
N LEU A 81 34.00 17.30 32.46
CA LEU A 81 33.83 16.63 33.76
C LEU A 81 34.29 15.18 33.75
N LEU A 82 34.34 14.51 32.59
CA LEU A 82 34.69 13.09 32.51
C LEU A 82 36.12 12.92 31.98
N PRO A 83 36.96 12.10 32.64
CA PRO A 83 38.32 11.84 32.18
C PRO A 83 38.35 11.02 30.89
N GLU A 84 37.45 10.05 30.75
CA GLU A 84 37.28 9.24 29.53
C GLU A 84 35.80 8.90 29.31
N TYR A 85 35.37 8.92 28.05
CA TYR A 85 34.03 8.50 27.65
C TYR A 85 34.05 8.00 26.20
N ARG A 86 33.04 7.19 25.83
CA ARG A 86 32.94 6.63 24.49
C ARG A 86 32.41 7.68 23.51
N THR A 87 33.26 8.10 22.57
CA THR A 87 32.86 8.99 21.48
C THR A 87 32.28 8.22 20.29
N ILE A 88 31.73 8.94 19.33
CA ILE A 88 31.23 8.38 18.06
C ILE A 88 32.34 7.96 17.09
N GLY A 89 33.58 8.38 17.34
CA GLY A 89 34.74 8.10 16.50
C GLY A 89 35.01 9.20 15.46
N ASP A 90 36.01 8.95 14.63
CA ASP A 90 36.46 9.92 13.64
C ASP A 90 35.41 10.13 12.54
N ILE A 91 35.14 11.39 12.26
CA ILE A 91 34.29 11.79 11.14
C ILE A 91 35.23 12.12 9.98
N PRO A 92 34.97 11.59 8.76
CA PRO A 92 35.76 11.91 7.58
C PRO A 92 35.89 13.43 7.42
N SER A 93 37.12 13.92 7.44
CA SER A 93 37.44 15.34 7.27
C SER A 93 37.73 15.63 5.80
N GLY A 94 37.13 16.70 5.27
CA GLY A 94 37.34 17.14 3.89
C GLY A 94 36.14 16.92 2.99
N PHE A 95 36.26 17.35 1.74
CA PHE A 95 35.20 17.18 0.75
C PHE A 95 35.02 15.69 0.38
N PRO A 96 33.77 15.23 0.16
CA PRO A 96 33.53 13.87 -0.30
C PRO A 96 34.26 13.59 -1.62
N GLU A 97 34.96 12.46 -1.70
CA GLU A 97 35.66 12.05 -2.91
C GLU A 97 34.69 11.54 -3.97
N LEU A 98 34.90 11.94 -5.22
CA LEU A 98 34.13 11.43 -6.35
C LEU A 98 34.57 10.01 -6.72
N LYS A 99 33.68 9.03 -6.56
CA LYS A 99 33.90 7.60 -6.82
C LYS A 99 33.53 7.24 -8.27
N LEU A 100 34.25 7.80 -9.25
CA LEU A 100 34.03 7.52 -10.69
C LEU A 100 34.25 6.05 -11.08
N GLY A 101 35.04 5.30 -10.31
CA GLY A 101 35.29 3.87 -10.55
C GLY A 101 34.01 3.03 -10.60
N LEU A 102 32.95 3.47 -9.90
CA LEU A 102 31.64 2.82 -9.93
C LEU A 102 30.96 2.87 -11.30
N LEU A 103 31.32 3.82 -12.17
CA LEU A 103 30.75 3.94 -13.52
C LEU A 103 31.56 3.21 -14.58
N THR A 104 32.88 3.09 -14.39
CA THR A 104 33.80 2.56 -15.40
C THR A 104 34.00 1.05 -15.32
N SER A 105 33.73 0.43 -14.17
CA SER A 105 33.92 -1.01 -13.94
C SER A 105 32.67 -1.67 -13.33
N VAL A 106 31.51 -1.49 -13.97
CA VAL A 106 30.27 -2.14 -13.54
C VAL A 106 30.26 -3.58 -14.02
N ASP A 107 30.49 -4.52 -13.11
CA ASP A 107 30.20 -5.93 -13.34
C ASP A 107 28.75 -6.22 -12.97
N LEU A 108 27.93 -6.60 -13.96
CA LEU A 108 26.52 -6.94 -13.77
C LEU A 108 26.34 -8.08 -12.75
N GLY A 109 27.30 -9.00 -12.65
CA GLY A 109 27.28 -10.07 -11.65
C GLY A 109 27.35 -9.54 -10.21
N THR A 110 28.07 -8.44 -9.99
CA THR A 110 28.17 -7.79 -8.67
C THR A 110 26.96 -6.93 -8.32
N VAL A 111 26.27 -6.37 -9.33
CA VAL A 111 25.11 -5.49 -9.10
C VAL A 111 23.83 -6.28 -8.87
N TRP A 112 23.67 -7.42 -9.56
CA TRP A 112 22.43 -8.22 -9.53
C TRP A 112 21.89 -8.52 -8.12
N PRO A 113 22.72 -8.95 -7.13
CA PRO A 113 22.23 -9.22 -5.79
C PRO A 113 21.63 -8.01 -5.06
N TYR A 114 22.00 -6.79 -5.47
CA TYR A 114 21.55 -5.55 -4.82
C TYR A 114 20.28 -4.97 -5.43
N ILE A 115 19.87 -5.41 -6.63
CA ILE A 115 18.68 -4.89 -7.32
C ILE A 115 17.40 -5.01 -6.46
N PRO A 116 17.09 -6.15 -5.79
CA PRO A 116 15.91 -6.24 -4.95
C PRO A 116 15.92 -5.25 -3.78
N MET A 117 17.10 -5.04 -3.17
CA MET A 117 17.28 -4.07 -2.09
C MET A 117 17.13 -2.63 -2.61
N ALA A 118 17.72 -2.32 -3.76
CA ALA A 118 17.62 -1.01 -4.38
C ALA A 118 16.17 -0.66 -4.75
N LEU A 119 15.42 -1.61 -5.32
CA LEU A 119 14.00 -1.41 -5.65
C LEU A 119 13.15 -1.19 -4.39
N SER A 120 13.41 -1.97 -3.33
CA SER A 120 12.69 -1.83 -2.05
C SER A 120 12.94 -0.47 -1.41
N LEU A 121 14.21 -0.01 -1.39
CA LEU A 121 14.58 1.30 -0.87
C LEU A 121 14.05 2.45 -1.73
N ALA A 122 14.04 2.28 -3.05
CA ALA A 122 13.45 3.26 -3.97
C ALA A 122 11.95 3.41 -3.75
N LEU A 123 11.22 2.30 -3.59
CA LEU A 123 9.79 2.32 -3.30
C LEU A 123 9.48 2.95 -1.95
N LEU A 124 10.19 2.54 -0.90
CA LEU A 124 10.03 3.12 0.44
C LEU A 124 10.35 4.62 0.41
N GLY A 125 11.45 4.99 -0.23
CA GLY A 125 11.85 6.38 -0.36
C GLY A 125 10.85 7.21 -1.17
N ALA A 126 10.23 6.64 -2.20
CA ALA A 126 9.17 7.28 -2.95
C ALA A 126 7.92 7.51 -2.09
N ILE A 127 7.50 6.51 -1.32
CA ILE A 127 6.36 6.62 -0.39
C ILE A 127 6.62 7.72 0.64
N ASP A 128 7.78 7.73 1.28
CA ASP A 128 8.14 8.72 2.30
C ASP A 128 8.22 10.14 1.72
N SER A 129 8.80 10.30 0.52
CA SER A 129 8.85 11.59 -0.16
C SER A 129 7.45 12.09 -0.52
N LEU A 130 6.59 11.23 -1.10
CA LEU A 130 5.24 11.62 -1.48
C LEU A 130 4.36 11.92 -0.26
N LEU A 131 4.43 11.11 0.80
CA LEU A 131 3.73 11.40 2.06
C LEU A 131 4.23 12.72 2.69
N THR A 132 5.54 12.96 2.65
CA THR A 132 6.12 14.23 3.11
C THR A 132 5.62 15.41 2.30
N SER A 133 5.56 15.28 0.97
CA SER A 133 5.05 16.32 0.07
C SER A 133 3.57 16.60 0.28
N LEU A 134 2.76 15.57 0.55
CA LEU A 134 1.34 15.75 0.90
C LEU A 134 1.16 16.49 2.23
N VAL A 135 2.01 16.22 3.24
CA VAL A 135 1.98 16.98 4.50
C VAL A 135 2.38 18.43 4.27
N ALA A 136 3.45 18.67 3.50
CA ALA A 136 3.89 20.00 3.13
C ALA A 136 2.80 20.78 2.40
N ASP A 137 2.21 20.20 1.36
CA ASP A 137 1.13 20.78 0.55
C ASP A 137 -0.09 21.18 1.40
N ASN A 138 -0.47 20.34 2.35
CA ASN A 138 -1.59 20.63 3.25
C ASN A 138 -1.30 21.82 4.18
N MET A 139 -0.04 22.00 4.59
CA MET A 139 0.40 23.10 5.44
C MET A 139 0.58 24.41 4.65
N THR A 140 1.13 24.34 3.44
CA THR A 140 1.41 25.50 2.58
C THR A 140 0.24 25.87 1.68
N LYS A 141 -0.81 25.04 1.62
CA LYS A 141 -1.96 25.17 0.72
C LYS A 141 -1.55 25.17 -0.76
N THR A 142 -0.59 24.32 -1.10
CA THR A 142 -0.09 24.13 -2.47
C THR A 142 -0.38 22.72 -2.97
N ARG A 143 0.00 22.45 -4.22
CA ARG A 143 0.07 21.09 -4.77
C ARG A 143 1.42 20.89 -5.43
N HIS A 144 2.10 19.82 -5.06
CA HIS A 144 3.28 19.34 -5.76
C HIS A 144 2.89 18.54 -7.01
N ASN A 145 3.85 18.35 -7.90
CA ASN A 145 3.77 17.35 -8.96
C ASN A 145 4.52 16.08 -8.49
N PRO A 146 3.84 14.95 -8.26
CA PRO A 146 4.47 13.70 -7.80
C PRO A 146 5.60 13.22 -8.70
N ASP A 147 5.44 13.30 -10.02
CA ASP A 147 6.43 12.81 -10.98
C ASP A 147 7.71 13.66 -10.90
N GLN A 148 7.58 14.97 -10.71
CA GLN A 148 8.73 15.86 -10.53
C GLN A 148 9.48 15.58 -9.23
N GLU A 149 8.76 15.24 -8.15
CA GLU A 149 9.36 14.88 -6.87
C GLU A 149 10.18 13.59 -7.00
N LEU A 150 9.59 12.55 -7.59
CA LEU A 150 10.27 11.27 -7.80
C LEU A 150 11.49 11.40 -8.73
N PHE A 151 11.37 12.19 -9.80
CA PHE A 151 12.48 12.46 -10.70
C PHE A 151 13.61 13.22 -10.00
N GLY A 152 13.27 14.25 -9.21
CA GLY A 152 14.23 15.01 -8.40
C GLY A 152 14.95 14.14 -7.37
N GLN A 153 14.22 13.24 -6.70
CA GLN A 153 14.78 12.27 -5.76
C GLN A 153 15.73 11.29 -6.43
N GLY A 154 15.37 10.79 -7.63
CA GLY A 154 16.23 9.91 -8.44
C GLY A 154 17.55 10.57 -8.80
N ILE A 155 17.52 11.82 -9.29
CA ILE A 155 18.71 12.61 -9.57
C ILE A 155 19.54 12.82 -8.29
N GLY A 156 18.90 13.26 -7.19
CA GLY A 156 19.59 13.52 -5.93
C GLY A 156 20.33 12.30 -5.39
N ASN A 157 19.68 11.13 -5.41
CA ASN A 157 20.30 9.87 -4.99
C ASN A 157 21.40 9.39 -5.95
N SER A 158 21.24 9.62 -7.26
CA SER A 158 22.27 9.28 -8.25
C SER A 158 23.53 10.11 -8.03
N VAL A 159 23.38 11.42 -7.80
CA VAL A 159 24.50 12.31 -7.47
C VAL A 159 25.11 11.92 -6.13
N ALA A 160 24.30 11.65 -5.10
CA ALA A 160 24.80 11.23 -3.79
C ALA A 160 25.64 9.93 -3.89
N ALA A 161 25.21 8.95 -4.69
CA ALA A 161 25.94 7.71 -4.89
C ALA A 161 27.35 7.92 -5.47
N LEU A 162 27.54 8.93 -6.33
CA LEU A 162 28.87 9.28 -6.87
C LEU A 162 29.85 9.76 -5.78
N PHE A 163 29.35 10.24 -4.65
CA PHE A 163 30.16 10.67 -3.51
C PHE A 163 30.16 9.63 -2.36
N GLY A 164 29.69 8.41 -2.61
CA GLY A 164 29.55 7.37 -1.58
C GLY A 164 28.43 7.65 -0.57
N GLY A 165 27.45 8.47 -0.96
CA GLY A 165 26.29 8.81 -0.15
C GLY A 165 25.32 7.64 0.03
N ILE A 166 24.58 7.68 1.13
CA ILE A 166 23.51 6.72 1.45
C ILE A 166 22.22 7.22 0.78
N PRO A 167 21.34 6.32 0.29
CA PRO A 167 20.05 6.71 -0.25
C PRO A 167 19.23 7.55 0.74
N GLY A 168 18.64 8.63 0.24
CA GLY A 168 17.81 9.57 0.97
C GLY A 168 16.39 9.69 0.38
N ALA A 169 15.48 10.15 1.23
CA ALA A 169 14.08 10.40 0.93
C ALA A 169 13.58 11.65 1.66
N GLY A 170 12.34 12.05 1.40
CA GLY A 170 11.68 13.14 2.11
C GLY A 170 11.65 12.91 3.61
N ALA A 171 11.95 13.95 4.39
CA ALA A 171 12.01 13.88 5.84
C ALA A 171 10.87 14.69 6.47
N THR A 172 9.71 14.06 6.66
CA THR A 172 8.45 14.73 7.07
C THR A 172 8.63 15.70 8.23
N ILE A 173 9.26 15.25 9.32
CA ILE A 173 9.43 16.08 10.54
C ILE A 173 10.29 17.31 10.23
N ARG A 174 11.38 17.15 9.47
CA ARG A 174 12.26 18.28 9.11
C ARG A 174 11.54 19.27 8.21
N THR A 175 10.75 18.78 7.26
CA THR A 175 9.93 19.61 6.38
C THR A 175 8.88 20.40 7.17
N VAL A 176 8.16 19.75 8.08
CA VAL A 176 7.17 20.40 8.97
C VAL A 176 7.83 21.51 9.80
N VAL A 177 8.97 21.21 10.43
CA VAL A 177 9.72 22.20 11.23
C VAL A 177 10.21 23.36 10.36
N ASN A 178 10.71 23.07 9.15
CA ASN A 178 11.17 24.10 8.22
C ASN A 178 10.04 25.03 7.77
N ILE A 179 8.85 24.48 7.49
CA ILE A 179 7.65 25.27 7.14
C ILE A 179 7.20 26.12 8.33
N GLN A 180 7.15 25.54 9.54
CA GLN A 180 6.80 26.28 10.77
C GLN A 180 7.79 27.38 11.11
N ALA A 181 9.08 27.19 10.79
CA ALA A 181 10.12 28.21 10.91
C ALA A 181 10.03 29.31 9.84
N GLY A 182 9.04 29.24 8.92
CA GLY A 182 8.82 30.24 7.88
C GLY A 182 9.53 29.97 6.56
N GLY A 183 10.09 28.77 6.36
CA GLY A 183 10.67 28.35 5.09
C GLY A 183 9.61 28.25 3.99
N LYS A 184 9.75 29.06 2.93
CA LYS A 184 8.75 29.18 1.85
C LYS A 184 9.25 28.76 0.47
N THR A 185 10.57 28.66 0.28
CA THR A 185 11.19 28.44 -1.03
C THR A 185 12.15 27.25 -1.00
N ARG A 186 12.47 26.72 -2.19
CA ARG A 186 13.45 25.62 -2.37
C ARG A 186 14.84 25.97 -1.81
N LEU A 187 15.17 27.27 -1.74
CA LEU A 187 16.42 27.76 -1.13
C LEU A 187 16.56 27.35 0.33
N SER A 188 15.45 27.20 1.08
CA SER A 188 15.48 26.77 2.48
C SER A 188 16.15 25.39 2.63
N GLY A 189 15.79 24.45 1.75
CA GLY A 189 16.40 23.11 1.73
C GLY A 189 17.86 23.13 1.27
N MET A 190 18.19 23.95 0.27
CA MET A 190 19.56 24.13 -0.20
C MET A 190 20.48 24.70 0.89
N ILE A 191 20.02 25.71 1.61
CA ILE A 191 20.75 26.32 2.73
C ILE A 191 20.95 25.29 3.85
N ALA A 192 19.94 24.48 4.17
CA ALA A 192 20.08 23.41 5.16
C ALA A 192 21.18 22.40 4.77
N GLY A 193 21.23 21.99 3.49
CA GLY A 193 22.29 21.12 2.98
C GLY A 193 23.68 21.75 3.02
N LEU A 194 23.80 23.01 2.59
CA LEU A 194 25.07 23.75 2.62
C LEU A 194 25.55 24.00 4.07
N LEU A 195 24.64 24.31 4.97
CA LEU A 195 24.95 24.48 6.40
C LEU A 195 25.41 23.17 7.01
N LEU A 196 24.78 22.04 6.66
CA LEU A 196 25.22 20.72 7.11
C LEU A 196 26.62 20.38 6.58
N LEU A 197 26.91 20.68 5.32
CA LEU A 197 28.25 20.54 4.74
C LEU A 197 29.27 21.43 5.47
N PHE A 198 28.92 22.69 5.75
CA PHE A 198 29.80 23.61 6.50
C PHE A 198 30.08 23.10 7.91
N VAL A 199 29.06 22.62 8.62
CA VAL A 199 29.20 22.02 9.96
C VAL A 199 30.10 20.80 9.90
N LEU A 200 29.93 19.92 8.91
CA LEU A 200 30.78 18.75 8.73
C LEU A 200 32.26 19.13 8.55
N LEU A 201 32.54 20.09 7.66
CA LEU A 201 33.90 20.50 7.33
C LEU A 201 34.59 21.33 8.44
N SER A 202 33.83 22.18 9.14
CA SER A 202 34.39 23.12 10.12
C SER A 202 34.37 22.58 11.55
N LEU A 203 33.31 21.85 11.91
CA LEU A 203 33.10 21.33 13.26
C LEU A 203 33.37 19.83 13.35
N GLY A 204 33.84 19.16 12.29
CA GLY A 204 34.18 17.72 12.29
C GLY A 204 35.01 17.26 13.50
N PRO A 205 36.14 17.93 13.83
CA PRO A 205 36.96 17.56 15.00
C PRO A 205 36.28 17.76 16.36
N ILE A 206 35.27 18.63 16.43
CA ILE A 206 34.47 18.84 17.65
C ILE A 206 33.35 17.81 17.70
N ALA A 207 32.72 17.54 16.56
CA ALA A 207 31.66 16.56 16.42
C ALA A 207 32.15 15.13 16.72
N SER A 208 33.39 14.77 16.36
CA SER A 208 33.98 13.46 16.70
C SER A 208 34.11 13.22 18.21
N LYS A 209 34.07 14.29 19.03
CA LYS A 209 34.10 14.21 20.50
C LYS A 209 32.72 14.07 21.14
N VAL A 210 31.64 14.03 20.36
CA VAL A 210 30.29 13.82 20.90
C VAL A 210 30.21 12.42 21.54
N PRO A 211 29.73 12.29 22.79
CA PRO A 211 29.54 10.98 23.42
C PRO A 211 28.47 10.16 22.67
N ALA A 212 28.77 8.90 22.37
CA ALA A 212 27.82 7.99 21.72
C ALA A 212 26.53 7.81 22.54
N ALA A 213 26.63 7.89 23.87
CA ALA A 213 25.51 7.86 24.80
C ALA A 213 24.48 8.98 24.56
N VAL A 214 24.94 10.20 24.21
CA VAL A 214 24.05 11.33 23.93
C VAL A 214 23.24 11.07 22.67
N LEU A 215 23.88 10.56 21.62
CA LEU A 215 23.16 10.18 20.39
C LEU A 215 22.16 9.04 20.66
N ALA A 216 22.51 8.05 21.49
CA ALA A 216 21.58 6.99 21.88
C ALA A 216 20.34 7.55 22.59
N GLY A 217 20.52 8.49 23.53
CA GLY A 217 19.41 9.19 24.19
C GLY A 217 18.52 9.94 23.20
N ILE A 218 19.12 10.68 22.25
CA ILE A 218 18.38 11.34 21.17
C ILE A 218 17.59 10.32 20.34
N LEU A 219 18.23 9.24 19.88
CA LEU A 219 17.59 8.20 19.06
C LEU A 219 16.41 7.54 19.76
N ILE A 220 16.50 7.26 21.07
CA ILE A 220 15.39 6.74 21.86
C ILE A 220 14.20 7.71 21.83
N THR A 221 14.44 9.00 22.08
CA THR A 221 13.36 10.01 22.07
C THR A 221 12.75 10.21 20.68
N VAL A 222 13.56 10.14 19.63
CA VAL A 222 13.08 10.23 18.24
C VAL A 222 12.24 8.99 17.89
N GLY A 223 12.69 7.79 18.23
CA GLY A 223 11.94 6.55 18.00
C GLY A 223 10.56 6.56 18.69
N ILE A 224 10.51 7.02 19.93
CA ILE A 224 9.24 7.22 20.67
C ILE A 224 8.35 8.28 19.99
N GLY A 225 8.96 9.34 19.45
CA GLY A 225 8.26 10.44 18.82
C GLY A 225 7.67 10.11 17.44
N VAL A 226 8.28 9.19 16.69
CA VAL A 226 7.80 8.73 15.38
C VAL A 226 6.63 7.74 15.51
N MET A 227 6.50 7.07 16.65
CA MET A 227 5.44 6.09 16.88
C MET A 227 4.05 6.75 16.86
N ASP A 228 3.13 6.23 16.05
CA ASP A 228 1.74 6.69 16.02
C ASP A 228 0.94 6.15 17.21
N TRP A 229 1.08 6.84 18.35
CA TRP A 229 0.35 6.54 19.57
C TRP A 229 -1.17 6.64 19.41
N LYS A 230 -1.67 7.47 18.47
CA LYS A 230 -3.11 7.57 18.22
C LYS A 230 -3.58 6.35 17.44
N GLY A 231 -2.90 5.97 16.37
CA GLY A 231 -3.20 4.75 15.61
C GLY A 231 -3.24 3.50 16.49
N ILE A 232 -2.22 3.32 17.34
CA ILE A 232 -2.16 2.19 18.29
C ILE A 232 -3.34 2.19 19.27
N ARG A 233 -3.74 3.35 19.81
CA ARG A 233 -4.90 3.44 20.73
C ARG A 233 -6.22 3.09 20.04
N HIS A 234 -6.36 3.45 18.77
CA HIS A 234 -7.59 3.19 18.01
C HIS A 234 -7.60 1.83 17.32
N ILE A 235 -6.55 1.00 17.44
CA ILE A 235 -6.41 -0.29 16.75
C ILE A 235 -7.66 -1.20 16.85
N ARG A 236 -8.37 -1.15 17.99
CA ARG A 236 -9.59 -1.95 18.22
C ARG A 236 -10.79 -1.50 17.38
N GLN A 237 -10.75 -0.29 16.84
CA GLN A 237 -11.80 0.28 15.99
C GLN A 237 -11.59 -0.03 14.50
N TRP A 238 -10.40 -0.50 14.11
CA TRP A 238 -10.07 -0.80 12.72
C TRP A 238 -10.58 -2.19 12.31
N PRO A 239 -10.83 -2.43 11.01
CA PRO A 239 -11.17 -3.76 10.51
C PRO A 239 -10.11 -4.79 10.92
N ARG A 240 -10.55 -5.94 11.46
CA ARG A 240 -9.64 -6.97 11.99
C ARG A 240 -8.60 -7.42 10.95
N ALA A 241 -8.99 -7.52 9.69
CA ALA A 241 -8.10 -7.92 8.61
C ALA A 241 -6.94 -6.93 8.40
N GLU A 242 -7.23 -5.62 8.43
CA GLU A 242 -6.22 -4.56 8.28
C GLU A 242 -5.26 -4.54 9.49
N VAL A 243 -5.79 -4.75 10.70
CA VAL A 243 -4.98 -4.86 11.93
C VAL A 243 -4.03 -6.06 11.90
N VAL A 244 -4.52 -7.23 11.45
CA VAL A 244 -3.70 -8.44 11.35
C VAL A 244 -2.53 -8.22 10.38
N VAL A 245 -2.80 -7.61 9.22
CA VAL A 245 -1.73 -7.30 8.26
C VAL A 245 -0.74 -6.31 8.85
N MET A 246 -1.21 -5.26 9.52
CA MET A 246 -0.32 -4.30 10.19
C MET A 246 0.60 -4.98 11.21
N LEU A 247 0.06 -5.83 12.08
CA LEU A 247 0.85 -6.55 13.09
C LEU A 247 1.82 -7.55 12.48
N LEU A 248 1.42 -8.23 11.40
CA LEU A 248 2.26 -9.15 10.66
C LEU A 248 3.44 -8.41 10.00
N VAL A 249 3.18 -7.31 9.29
CA VAL A 249 4.23 -6.50 8.64
C VAL A 249 5.16 -5.89 9.68
N LEU A 250 4.63 -5.40 10.80
CA LEU A 250 5.43 -4.93 11.94
C LEU A 250 6.34 -6.05 12.47
N GLY A 251 5.80 -7.24 12.70
CA GLY A 251 6.56 -8.39 13.16
C GLY A 251 7.68 -8.78 12.18
N LEU A 252 7.35 -8.88 10.89
CA LEU A 252 8.34 -9.19 9.86
C LEU A 252 9.43 -8.12 9.79
N THR A 253 9.09 -6.83 9.88
CA THR A 253 10.06 -5.74 9.83
C THR A 253 11.04 -5.80 11.02
N VAL A 254 10.52 -6.14 12.20
CA VAL A 254 11.31 -6.21 13.44
C VAL A 254 12.21 -7.44 13.48
N PHE A 255 11.70 -8.62 13.06
CA PHE A 255 12.38 -9.89 13.28
C PHE A 255 13.05 -10.50 12.04
N VAL A 256 12.60 -10.16 10.84
CA VAL A 256 13.10 -10.74 9.58
C VAL A 256 13.87 -9.68 8.80
N GLY A 257 13.19 -8.61 8.41
CA GLY A 257 13.75 -7.58 7.56
C GLY A 257 12.67 -6.72 6.92
N LEU A 258 13.07 -5.50 6.55
CA LEU A 258 12.18 -4.52 5.94
C LEU A 258 11.69 -4.98 4.56
N ILE A 259 12.54 -5.67 3.79
CA ILE A 259 12.25 -6.09 2.40
C ILE A 259 11.14 -7.14 2.40
N GLU A 260 11.33 -8.20 3.19
CA GLU A 260 10.38 -9.31 3.33
C GLU A 260 9.04 -8.81 3.85
N ALA A 261 9.06 -7.87 4.79
CA ALA A 261 7.86 -7.25 5.33
C ALA A 261 7.08 -6.43 4.30
N VAL A 262 7.76 -5.63 3.48
CA VAL A 262 7.12 -4.83 2.42
C VAL A 262 6.48 -5.74 1.38
N ILE A 263 7.19 -6.75 0.89
CA ILE A 263 6.67 -7.69 -0.12
C ILE A 263 5.44 -8.42 0.43
N ALA A 264 5.55 -9.02 1.62
CA ALA A 264 4.44 -9.73 2.24
C ALA A 264 3.24 -8.80 2.52
N GLY A 265 3.52 -7.58 3.01
CA GLY A 265 2.50 -6.57 3.28
C GLY A 265 1.74 -6.15 2.02
N MET A 266 2.43 -5.94 0.90
CA MET A 266 1.81 -5.56 -0.37
C MET A 266 0.92 -6.67 -0.93
N ILE A 267 1.36 -7.93 -0.86
CA ILE A 267 0.57 -9.08 -1.31
C ILE A 267 -0.71 -9.19 -0.46
N LEU A 268 -0.57 -9.16 0.87
CA LEU A 268 -1.71 -9.26 1.78
C LEU A 268 -2.68 -8.08 1.64
N ALA A 269 -2.17 -6.86 1.51
CA ALA A 269 -2.98 -5.66 1.29
C ALA A 269 -3.77 -5.76 -0.02
N SER A 270 -3.15 -6.24 -1.09
CA SER A 270 -3.82 -6.47 -2.39
C SER A 270 -4.94 -7.50 -2.27
N ILE A 271 -4.71 -8.61 -1.55
CA ILE A 271 -5.74 -9.63 -1.31
C ILE A 271 -6.92 -9.09 -0.51
N ILE A 272 -6.65 -8.34 0.57
CA ILE A 272 -7.71 -7.71 1.38
C ILE A 272 -8.49 -6.70 0.55
N PHE A 273 -7.81 -5.92 -0.28
CA PHE A 273 -8.44 -4.95 -1.16
C PHE A 273 -9.38 -5.62 -2.17
N MET A 274 -8.92 -6.68 -2.84
CA MET A 274 -9.76 -7.47 -3.74
C MET A 274 -10.98 -8.04 -3.02
N LYS A 275 -10.81 -8.59 -1.81
CA LYS A 275 -11.93 -9.08 -1.00
C LYS A 275 -12.90 -7.97 -0.62
N LYS A 276 -12.41 -6.80 -0.22
CA LYS A 276 -13.24 -5.65 0.17
C LYS A 276 -14.08 -5.14 -1.00
N ILE A 277 -13.51 -5.12 -2.21
CA ILE A 277 -14.27 -4.80 -3.44
C ILE A 277 -15.35 -5.85 -3.68
N ALA A 278 -15.01 -7.15 -3.62
CA ALA A 278 -15.97 -8.23 -3.79
C ALA A 278 -17.13 -8.15 -2.76
N ASP A 279 -16.82 -7.90 -1.49
CA ASP A 279 -17.80 -7.75 -0.41
C ASP A 279 -18.68 -6.50 -0.58
N VAL A 280 -18.14 -5.39 -1.13
CA VAL A 280 -18.91 -4.17 -1.41
C VAL A 280 -19.89 -4.40 -2.57
N ILE A 281 -19.45 -5.11 -3.60
CA ILE A 281 -20.33 -5.52 -4.71
C ILE A 281 -21.44 -6.43 -4.15
N ASP A 282 -21.10 -7.40 -3.31
CA ASP A 282 -22.04 -8.34 -2.67
C ASP A 282 -23.07 -7.64 -1.76
N ASN A 283 -22.65 -6.69 -0.93
CA ASN A 283 -23.56 -6.02 0.02
C ASN A 283 -24.52 -5.04 -0.64
N ARG A 284 -24.21 -4.50 -1.84
CA ARG A 284 -25.19 -3.74 -2.63
C ARG A 284 -26.35 -4.62 -3.10
N THR A 285 -26.10 -5.91 -3.29
CA THR A 285 -27.12 -6.90 -3.66
C THR A 285 -27.94 -7.39 -2.45
N LYS A 286 -27.41 -7.29 -1.23
CA LYS A 286 -28.03 -7.82 0.01
C LYS A 286 -28.93 -6.84 0.78
N MET A 287 -29.15 -5.62 0.29
CA MET A 287 -30.10 -4.68 0.91
C MET A 287 -31.56 -5.02 0.54
N ALA A 288 -32.02 -6.21 0.93
CA ALA A 288 -33.43 -6.54 1.03
C ALA A 288 -33.66 -7.40 2.30
N PRO A 289 -34.66 -7.09 3.14
CA PRO A 289 -34.90 -7.83 4.37
C PRO A 289 -35.24 -9.31 4.12
N ILE A 290 -34.70 -10.16 4.98
CA ILE A 290 -34.60 -11.64 4.95
C ILE A 290 -35.94 -12.40 4.78
N LYS A 291 -37.10 -11.73 4.71
CA LYS A 291 -38.40 -12.38 4.58
C LYS A 291 -38.93 -12.50 3.14
N HIS A 292 -38.27 -11.87 2.16
CA HIS A 292 -38.67 -11.87 0.74
C HIS A 292 -37.58 -12.42 -0.18
N PHE A 293 -36.83 -13.45 0.24
CA PHE A 293 -35.76 -14.05 -0.57
C PHE A 293 -36.25 -14.76 -1.86
N SER A 294 -37.57 -14.77 -2.11
CA SER A 294 -38.20 -15.32 -3.31
C SER A 294 -38.63 -14.26 -4.33
N GLN A 295 -38.55 -12.97 -3.97
CA GLN A 295 -38.96 -11.86 -4.83
C GLN A 295 -37.97 -10.70 -4.62
N GLU A 296 -37.06 -10.52 -5.57
CA GLU A 296 -36.25 -9.28 -5.64
C GLU A 296 -37.20 -8.07 -5.63
N MET A 297 -36.83 -6.99 -4.93
CA MET A 297 -37.65 -5.77 -4.96
C MET A 297 -37.69 -5.27 -6.41
N PRO A 298 -38.89 -5.12 -7.03
CA PRO A 298 -39.00 -4.62 -8.38
C PRO A 298 -38.31 -3.26 -8.47
N TRP A 299 -37.56 -3.02 -9.55
CA TRP A 299 -37.06 -1.67 -9.84
C TRP A 299 -38.23 -0.70 -10.12
N GLU A 300 -38.01 0.61 -10.07
CA GLU A 300 -39.10 1.61 -10.23
C GLU A 300 -39.86 1.45 -11.56
N ASP A 301 -39.20 0.94 -12.60
CA ASP A 301 -39.74 0.64 -13.92
C ASP A 301 -40.49 -0.71 -14.01
N GLU A 302 -40.44 -1.51 -12.94
CA GLU A 302 -41.07 -2.84 -12.83
C GLU A 302 -42.37 -2.82 -12.00
N ALA A 303 -42.81 -1.64 -11.58
CA ALA A 303 -44.07 -1.46 -10.88
C ALA A 303 -45.26 -2.01 -11.72
N GLY A 304 -45.99 -3.00 -11.18
CA GLY A 304 -47.14 -3.63 -11.82
C GLY A 304 -46.84 -4.87 -12.68
N LEU A 305 -45.60 -5.38 -12.66
CA LEU A 305 -45.21 -6.60 -13.39
C LEU A 305 -45.94 -7.85 -12.86
N LEU A 306 -46.06 -7.97 -11.54
CA LEU A 306 -46.84 -9.01 -10.87
C LEU A 306 -48.33 -8.99 -11.27
N GLU A 307 -48.92 -7.80 -11.46
CA GLU A 307 -50.31 -7.68 -11.91
C GLU A 307 -50.51 -8.04 -13.39
N LYS A 308 -49.49 -7.82 -14.23
CA LYS A 308 -49.58 -8.04 -15.70
C LYS A 308 -49.21 -9.46 -16.15
N PHE A 309 -48.25 -10.12 -15.50
CA PHE A 309 -47.67 -11.36 -16.02
C PHE A 309 -47.69 -12.54 -15.03
N GLY A 310 -48.03 -12.28 -13.75
CA GLY A 310 -48.13 -13.29 -12.69
C GLY A 310 -46.82 -14.09 -12.49
N ASP A 311 -46.94 -15.32 -12.00
CA ASP A 311 -45.80 -16.20 -11.68
C ASP A 311 -45.09 -16.82 -12.92
N LYS A 312 -45.34 -16.31 -14.12
CA LYS A 312 -44.80 -16.87 -15.38
C LYS A 312 -43.47 -16.28 -15.81
N VAL A 313 -43.10 -15.12 -15.25
CA VAL A 313 -41.90 -14.36 -15.60
C VAL A 313 -41.08 -14.15 -14.34
N TYR A 314 -39.80 -14.50 -14.40
CA TYR A 314 -38.83 -14.20 -13.35
C TYR A 314 -37.87 -13.12 -13.84
N VAL A 315 -37.74 -12.02 -13.11
CA VAL A 315 -36.75 -10.98 -13.42
C VAL A 315 -35.59 -11.13 -12.46
N LYS A 316 -34.37 -11.25 -13.02
CA LYS A 316 -33.13 -11.31 -12.28
C LYS A 316 -32.30 -10.07 -12.54
N HIS A 317 -31.93 -9.39 -11.47
CA HIS A 317 -30.98 -8.29 -11.51
C HIS A 317 -29.54 -8.79 -11.31
N LEU A 318 -28.65 -8.47 -12.24
CA LEU A 318 -27.22 -8.66 -12.09
C LEU A 318 -26.55 -7.33 -11.77
N ASP A 319 -26.04 -7.23 -10.54
CA ASP A 319 -25.35 -6.06 -10.01
C ASP A 319 -23.86 -6.37 -9.83
N GLY A 320 -23.00 -5.70 -10.61
CA GLY A 320 -21.54 -5.83 -10.50
C GLY A 320 -20.89 -6.75 -11.54
N PRO A 321 -19.55 -6.84 -11.54
CA PRO A 321 -18.78 -7.58 -12.53
C PRO A 321 -19.00 -9.10 -12.42
N LEU A 322 -19.14 -9.77 -13.55
CA LEU A 322 -19.25 -11.23 -13.65
C LEU A 322 -17.86 -11.85 -13.80
N PHE A 323 -17.41 -12.55 -12.76
CA PHE A 323 -16.17 -13.31 -12.73
C PHE A 323 -16.34 -14.59 -11.91
N PHE A 324 -15.29 -15.40 -11.78
CA PHE A 324 -15.29 -16.71 -11.11
C PHE A 324 -15.96 -16.71 -9.72
N GLY A 325 -15.85 -15.61 -8.97
CA GLY A 325 -16.48 -15.46 -7.65
C GLY A 325 -18.01 -15.34 -7.66
N PHE A 326 -18.61 -14.99 -8.80
CA PHE A 326 -20.05 -14.82 -8.99
C PHE A 326 -20.70 -15.99 -9.75
N ALA A 327 -19.93 -16.75 -10.53
CA ALA A 327 -20.39 -17.90 -11.31
C ALA A 327 -21.19 -18.93 -10.49
N SER A 328 -20.66 -19.32 -9.32
CA SER A 328 -21.30 -20.30 -8.42
C SER A 328 -22.67 -19.84 -7.91
N ARG A 329 -22.87 -18.52 -7.73
CA ARG A 329 -24.16 -17.95 -7.31
C ARG A 329 -25.20 -17.95 -8.42
N PHE A 330 -24.76 -17.93 -9.67
CA PHE A 330 -25.65 -18.01 -10.82
C PHE A 330 -26.25 -19.43 -10.92
N GLN A 331 -25.46 -20.46 -10.65
CA GLN A 331 -25.94 -21.84 -10.56
C GLN A 331 -26.90 -22.05 -9.38
N GLU A 332 -26.60 -21.52 -8.20
CA GLU A 332 -27.52 -21.56 -7.04
C GLU A 332 -28.85 -20.85 -7.35
N MET A 333 -28.81 -19.77 -8.13
CA MET A 333 -30.01 -19.07 -8.58
C MET A 333 -30.87 -19.93 -9.50
N VAL A 334 -30.30 -20.54 -10.55
CA VAL A 334 -31.05 -21.38 -11.51
C VAL A 334 -31.79 -22.51 -10.79
N GLN A 335 -31.16 -23.13 -9.80
CA GLN A 335 -31.77 -24.20 -8.99
C GLN A 335 -32.93 -23.73 -8.10
N ALA A 336 -33.00 -22.43 -7.78
CA ALA A 336 -34.03 -21.85 -6.92
C ALA A 336 -35.23 -21.28 -7.71
N ILE A 337 -35.18 -21.25 -9.05
CA ILE A 337 -36.26 -20.68 -9.87
C ILE A 337 -37.45 -21.67 -9.91
N PRO A 338 -38.68 -21.26 -9.53
CA PRO A 338 -39.87 -22.09 -9.71
C PRO A 338 -40.19 -22.31 -11.21
N THR A 339 -41.21 -23.11 -11.53
CA THR A 339 -41.60 -23.42 -12.93
C THR A 339 -42.12 -22.17 -13.67
N VAL A 340 -41.19 -21.33 -14.16
CA VAL A 340 -41.46 -20.11 -14.92
C VAL A 340 -41.31 -20.38 -16.42
N LYS A 341 -41.92 -19.54 -17.26
CA LYS A 341 -41.81 -19.65 -18.73
C LYS A 341 -40.72 -18.76 -19.31
N VAL A 342 -40.41 -17.65 -18.65
CA VAL A 342 -39.42 -16.67 -19.12
C VAL A 342 -38.58 -16.19 -17.95
N VAL A 343 -37.26 -16.12 -18.14
CA VAL A 343 -36.30 -15.46 -17.25
C VAL A 343 -35.75 -14.23 -17.95
N VAL A 344 -35.92 -13.06 -17.33
CA VAL A 344 -35.37 -11.79 -17.79
C VAL A 344 -34.12 -11.48 -16.98
N ILE A 345 -32.96 -11.42 -17.61
CA ILE A 345 -31.67 -11.08 -17.00
C ILE A 345 -31.37 -9.62 -17.29
N ARG A 346 -31.41 -8.78 -16.24
CA ARG A 346 -31.06 -7.36 -16.32
C ARG A 346 -29.57 -7.16 -16.13
N MET A 347 -28.93 -6.61 -17.15
CA MET A 347 -27.49 -6.37 -17.26
C MET A 347 -27.14 -4.88 -17.11
N ASP A 348 -28.10 -4.02 -16.79
CA ASP A 348 -27.96 -2.55 -16.72
C ASP A 348 -26.80 -2.07 -15.81
N ARG A 349 -26.42 -2.88 -14.82
CA ARG A 349 -25.40 -2.55 -13.81
C ARG A 349 -24.22 -3.52 -13.81
N VAL A 350 -24.00 -4.24 -14.90
CA VAL A 350 -22.86 -5.13 -15.09
C VAL A 350 -21.77 -4.38 -15.86
N PRO A 351 -20.68 -3.92 -15.20
CA PRO A 351 -19.65 -3.13 -15.87
C PRO A 351 -18.64 -3.99 -16.65
N TYR A 352 -18.55 -5.30 -16.32
CA TYR A 352 -17.48 -6.16 -16.82
C TYR A 352 -17.84 -7.65 -16.72
N VAL A 353 -17.43 -8.44 -17.70
CA VAL A 353 -17.51 -9.91 -17.72
C VAL A 353 -16.15 -10.49 -18.09
N ASP A 354 -15.62 -11.41 -17.28
CA ASP A 354 -14.43 -12.18 -17.64
C ASP A 354 -14.78 -13.53 -18.29
N GLN A 355 -13.76 -14.28 -18.73
CA GLN A 355 -13.94 -15.59 -19.36
C GLN A 355 -14.73 -16.58 -18.50
N SER A 356 -14.50 -16.57 -17.18
CA SER A 356 -15.20 -17.48 -16.27
C SER A 356 -16.65 -17.07 -16.02
N GLY A 357 -16.94 -15.77 -16.01
CA GLY A 357 -18.30 -15.24 -15.97
C GLY A 357 -19.09 -15.54 -17.24
N LEU A 358 -18.44 -15.48 -18.41
CA LEU A 358 -19.03 -15.87 -19.69
C LEU A 358 -19.44 -17.35 -19.68
N TYR A 359 -18.54 -18.27 -19.33
CA TYR A 359 -18.87 -19.71 -19.31
C TYR A 359 -19.97 -20.04 -18.28
N ALA A 360 -19.94 -19.38 -17.12
CA ALA A 360 -21.01 -19.56 -16.14
C ALA A 360 -22.38 -19.07 -16.65
N MET A 361 -22.40 -18.01 -17.46
CA MET A 361 -23.61 -17.51 -18.11
C MET A 361 -24.11 -18.50 -19.16
N GLU A 362 -23.19 -19.01 -20.00
CA GLU A 362 -23.48 -20.02 -21.03
C GLU A 362 -24.09 -21.30 -20.43
N ASP A 363 -23.44 -21.86 -19.41
CA ASP A 363 -23.90 -23.07 -18.72
C ASP A 363 -25.31 -22.92 -18.16
N ALA A 364 -25.61 -21.78 -17.54
CA ALA A 364 -26.91 -21.54 -16.93
C ALA A 364 -28.00 -21.17 -17.95
N ILE A 365 -27.66 -20.54 -19.08
CA ILE A 365 -28.62 -20.40 -20.19
C ILE A 365 -28.98 -21.78 -20.73
N HIS A 366 -28.00 -22.66 -20.91
CA HIS A 366 -28.25 -24.04 -21.31
C HIS A 366 -29.17 -24.76 -20.32
N GLU A 367 -28.89 -24.71 -19.02
CA GLU A 367 -29.74 -25.33 -18.00
C GLU A 367 -31.19 -24.80 -18.04
N LEU A 368 -31.38 -23.49 -18.26
CA LEU A 368 -32.71 -22.87 -18.36
C LEU A 368 -33.44 -23.29 -19.65
N GLN A 369 -32.74 -23.32 -20.79
CA GLN A 369 -33.31 -23.71 -22.07
C GLN A 369 -33.68 -25.20 -22.10
N ASP A 370 -32.85 -26.06 -21.50
CA ASP A 370 -33.14 -27.49 -21.32
C ASP A 370 -34.37 -27.72 -20.45
N ALA A 371 -34.62 -26.83 -19.48
CA ALA A 371 -35.85 -26.81 -18.69
C ALA A 371 -37.07 -26.20 -19.42
N GLY A 372 -36.91 -25.76 -20.68
CA GLY A 372 -37.96 -25.16 -21.49
C GLY A 372 -38.28 -23.71 -21.11
N VAL A 373 -37.35 -23.03 -20.43
CA VAL A 373 -37.47 -21.63 -20.01
C VAL A 373 -36.82 -20.73 -21.04
N GLU A 374 -37.54 -19.71 -21.49
CA GLU A 374 -37.00 -18.71 -22.41
C GLU A 374 -36.12 -17.70 -21.65
N VAL A 375 -34.92 -17.41 -22.15
CA VAL A 375 -34.01 -16.40 -21.57
C VAL A 375 -34.02 -15.13 -22.38
N VAL A 376 -34.08 -13.99 -21.69
CA VAL A 376 -34.14 -12.64 -22.28
C VAL A 376 -33.14 -11.74 -21.58
N PHE A 377 -32.36 -10.97 -22.35
CA PHE A 377 -31.46 -9.95 -21.79
C PHE A 377 -32.07 -8.55 -21.89
N VAL A 378 -31.84 -7.73 -20.86
CA VAL A 378 -32.18 -6.30 -20.84
C VAL A 378 -30.96 -5.49 -20.45
N GLY A 379 -30.69 -4.39 -21.15
CA GLY A 379 -29.64 -3.44 -20.78
C GLY A 379 -28.22 -3.97 -21.02
N LEU A 380 -28.02 -4.84 -22.02
CA LEU A 380 -26.70 -5.33 -22.40
C LEU A 380 -25.90 -4.20 -23.09
N HIS A 381 -24.79 -3.78 -22.48
CA HIS A 381 -24.03 -2.61 -22.93
C HIS A 381 -22.53 -2.78 -22.72
N GLY A 382 -21.72 -1.97 -23.41
CA GLY A 382 -20.26 -1.92 -23.25
C GLY A 382 -19.56 -3.28 -23.42
N GLN A 383 -18.55 -3.52 -22.59
CA GLN A 383 -17.72 -4.73 -22.66
C GLN A 383 -18.51 -6.06 -22.53
N PRO A 384 -19.53 -6.20 -21.66
CA PRO A 384 -20.39 -7.39 -21.66
C PRO A 384 -21.06 -7.70 -23.00
N LYS A 385 -21.53 -6.67 -23.72
CA LYS A 385 -22.15 -6.85 -25.04
C LYS A 385 -21.13 -7.37 -26.05
N ASP A 386 -19.98 -6.71 -26.12
CA ASP A 386 -18.91 -7.06 -27.05
C ASP A 386 -18.45 -8.52 -26.84
N VAL A 387 -18.28 -8.93 -25.57
CA VAL A 387 -17.87 -10.31 -25.23
C VAL A 387 -18.96 -11.32 -25.58
N PHE A 388 -20.23 -11.04 -25.30
CA PHE A 388 -21.31 -11.98 -25.61
C PHE A 388 -21.52 -12.16 -27.12
N GLU A 389 -21.27 -11.10 -27.91
CA GLU A 389 -21.30 -11.15 -29.37
C GLU A 389 -20.08 -11.87 -29.96
N GLU A 390 -18.87 -11.56 -29.46
CA GLU A 390 -17.61 -12.16 -29.92
C GLU A 390 -17.59 -13.68 -29.70
N PHE A 391 -18.10 -14.14 -28.55
CA PHE A 391 -18.15 -15.57 -28.20
C PHE A 391 -19.46 -16.26 -28.63
N ASN A 392 -20.29 -15.58 -29.42
CA ASN A 392 -21.53 -16.13 -29.99
C ASN A 392 -22.53 -16.65 -28.94
N LEU A 393 -22.50 -16.11 -27.73
CA LEU A 393 -23.58 -16.31 -26.75
C LEU A 393 -24.84 -15.57 -27.22
N VAL A 394 -24.65 -14.39 -27.81
CA VAL A 394 -25.64 -13.67 -28.63
C VAL A 394 -25.07 -13.54 -30.05
N PRO A 395 -25.71 -14.01 -31.12
CA PRO A 395 -27.06 -14.58 -31.18
C PRO A 395 -27.14 -16.10 -30.96
N GLY A 396 -26.02 -16.80 -30.75
CA GLY A 396 -25.98 -18.27 -30.82
C GLY A 396 -26.86 -18.99 -29.81
N LEU A 397 -26.75 -18.64 -28.51
CA LEU A 397 -27.61 -19.17 -27.46
C LEU A 397 -28.88 -18.35 -27.28
N VAL A 398 -28.77 -17.02 -27.30
CA VAL A 398 -29.89 -16.10 -27.15
C VAL A 398 -29.99 -15.22 -28.39
N PRO A 399 -31.07 -15.31 -29.19
CA PRO A 399 -31.23 -14.51 -30.39
C PRO A 399 -31.26 -13.00 -30.09
N HIS A 400 -30.83 -12.17 -31.05
CA HIS A 400 -30.86 -10.71 -30.88
C HIS A 400 -32.27 -10.18 -30.62
N GLU A 401 -33.31 -10.86 -31.11
CA GLU A 401 -34.71 -10.50 -30.85
C GLU A 401 -35.14 -10.67 -29.38
N ARG A 402 -34.29 -11.31 -28.57
CA ARG A 402 -34.47 -11.52 -27.12
C ARG A 402 -33.53 -10.65 -26.28
N CYS A 403 -32.88 -9.66 -26.89
CA CYS A 403 -32.01 -8.69 -26.24
C CYS A 403 -32.62 -7.29 -26.39
N PHE A 404 -33.04 -6.68 -25.28
CA PHE A 404 -33.69 -5.36 -25.28
C PHE A 404 -32.77 -4.30 -24.64
N GLU A 405 -32.82 -3.07 -25.15
CA GLU A 405 -32.05 -1.97 -24.55
C GLU A 405 -32.72 -1.47 -23.27
N THR A 406 -34.05 -1.48 -23.22
CA THR A 406 -34.83 -0.99 -22.08
C THR A 406 -35.83 -2.02 -21.57
N PHE A 407 -36.14 -1.95 -20.28
CA PHE A 407 -37.13 -2.83 -19.66
C PHE A 407 -38.55 -2.64 -20.25
N GLU A 408 -38.89 -1.42 -20.69
CA GLU A 408 -40.20 -1.12 -21.28
C GLU A 408 -40.43 -1.89 -22.60
N GLU A 409 -39.40 -2.00 -23.44
CA GLU A 409 -39.44 -2.79 -24.67
C GLU A 409 -39.61 -4.28 -24.37
N CYS A 410 -38.85 -4.78 -23.40
CA CYS A 410 -38.96 -6.14 -22.90
C CYS A 410 -40.39 -6.43 -22.42
N ALA A 411 -40.99 -5.54 -21.64
CA ALA A 411 -42.35 -5.69 -21.12
C ALA A 411 -43.42 -5.72 -22.24
N LYS A 412 -43.27 -4.91 -23.30
CA LYS A 412 -44.14 -4.97 -24.49
C LYS A 412 -44.03 -6.32 -25.19
N TRP A 413 -42.81 -6.82 -25.31
CA TRP A 413 -42.54 -8.12 -25.91
C TRP A 413 -43.13 -9.27 -25.07
N LEU A 414 -42.91 -9.28 -23.75
CA LEU A 414 -43.51 -10.24 -22.79
C LEU A 414 -45.02 -10.33 -22.99
N ALA A 415 -45.70 -9.18 -23.10
CA ALA A 415 -47.15 -9.13 -23.29
C ALA A 415 -47.61 -9.76 -24.61
N SER A 416 -46.83 -9.63 -25.67
CA SER A 416 -47.15 -10.26 -26.96
C SER A 416 -46.89 -11.77 -26.96
N TYR A 417 -45.82 -12.20 -26.29
CA TYR A 417 -45.37 -13.59 -26.21
C TYR A 417 -46.30 -14.44 -25.34
N LEU A 418 -46.65 -13.95 -24.14
CA LEU A 418 -47.52 -14.66 -23.21
C LEU A 418 -48.99 -14.71 -23.64
N ASN A 419 -49.44 -13.73 -24.44
CA ASN A 419 -50.79 -13.70 -25.01
C ASN A 419 -50.89 -14.42 -26.39
N GLY A 420 -49.83 -15.09 -26.85
CA GLY A 420 -49.88 -15.99 -28.01
C GLY A 420 -49.92 -15.31 -29.39
N LYS A 421 -49.54 -14.04 -29.53
CA LYS A 421 -49.54 -13.31 -30.82
C LYS A 421 -48.19 -13.29 -31.55
N GLY A 422 -47.12 -13.88 -31.00
CA GLY A 422 -45.74 -13.70 -31.49
C GLY A 422 -45.13 -14.82 -32.35
N GLN A 423 -45.84 -15.89 -32.72
CA GLN A 423 -45.21 -17.07 -33.35
C GLN A 423 -45.08 -17.03 -34.89
N LYS A 424 -45.23 -15.88 -35.55
CA LYS A 424 -45.05 -15.76 -37.01
C LYS A 424 -44.31 -14.49 -37.42
N ALA A 425 -42.99 -14.51 -37.29
CA ALA A 425 -42.10 -13.70 -38.13
C ALA A 425 -40.70 -14.31 -38.08
N GLY A 426 -40.14 -14.68 -39.24
CA GLY A 426 -38.69 -14.86 -39.39
C GLY A 426 -38.15 -16.24 -39.78
N VAL A 427 -38.62 -16.84 -40.88
CA VAL A 427 -37.74 -17.67 -41.73
C VAL A 427 -38.00 -17.28 -43.19
N GLN A 428 -37.30 -16.25 -43.65
CA GLN A 428 -37.00 -16.07 -45.06
C GLN A 428 -35.49 -15.94 -45.20
N SER A 429 -34.89 -17.05 -45.62
CA SER A 429 -33.50 -17.14 -46.05
C SER A 429 -33.32 -16.36 -47.36
N PRO A 430 -32.35 -15.44 -47.49
CA PRO A 430 -31.89 -14.99 -48.79
C PRO A 430 -30.86 -15.99 -49.33
N ALA A 431 -31.15 -16.44 -50.54
CA ALA A 431 -30.34 -17.34 -51.33
C ALA A 431 -28.93 -16.80 -51.60
N GLN A 432 -28.01 -17.76 -51.70
CA GLN A 432 -26.78 -17.81 -52.49
C GLN A 432 -26.57 -16.68 -53.52
N SER A 433 -25.44 -15.97 -53.38
CA SER A 433 -24.47 -15.71 -54.46
C SER A 433 -23.16 -15.19 -53.88
#